data_AF-A0A7G6A8B5-F1
#
_entry.id   AF-A0A7G6A8B5-F1
#
_cell.length_a   1.000
_cell.length_b   1.000
_cell.length_c   1.000
_cell.angle_alpha   90.00
_cell.angle_beta   90.00
_cell.angle_gamma   90.00
#
_symmetry.space_group_name_H-M   'P 1'
#
loop_
_entity.id
_entity.type
_entity.pdbx_description
1 polymer ?
#
loop_
_entity_poly.entity_id
_entity_poly.type
_entity_poly.pdbx_seq_one_letter_code
_entity_poly.pdbx_strand_id
1 'polypeptide(L)'
;MSGNITAFEADVNGSGDLEARGLAAARATLRMGGPGNAKLSGKVDELRADLDGSGELEADHLTVRNAFIDSSGPGDVTLDKVQDTPEASLHGSGDLSAAVEGKRVALKMSGPGKVRSEGQVERISADLSGSGSLEARRLTVRQSDVNVRGPGSARVNPVRKESGRAEVVAVERSGRLLVE
;
A
#
# COMPACT_ATOMS: atom_id res chain seq x y z
N MET A 1 -17.45 -13.85 24.19
CA MET A 1 -17.85 -12.44 24.03
C MET A 1 -16.87 -11.80 23.06
N SER A 2 -17.27 -11.54 21.81
CA SER A 2 -16.45 -10.77 20.86
C SER A 2 -16.64 -9.29 21.17
N GLY A 3 -15.77 -8.73 22.01
CA GLY A 3 -15.76 -7.29 22.22
C GLY A 3 -15.29 -6.63 20.93
N ASN A 4 -16.12 -5.76 20.35
CA ASN A 4 -15.63 -4.84 19.33
C ASN A 4 -14.64 -3.89 20.01
N ILE A 5 -13.37 -4.00 19.64
CA ILE A 5 -12.35 -3.07 20.09
C ILE A 5 -12.59 -1.76 19.31
N THR A 6 -12.64 -0.61 19.97
CA THR A 6 -12.79 0.65 19.25
C THR A 6 -11.46 1.10 18.65
N ALA A 7 -10.37 0.89 19.40
CA ALA A 7 -9.01 1.21 18.96
C ALA A 7 -8.01 0.17 19.48
N PHE A 8 -7.08 -0.24 18.61
CA PHE A 8 -5.85 -0.96 18.94
C PHE A 8 -4.68 0.01 18.74
N GLU A 9 -3.79 0.13 19.72
CA GLU A 9 -2.57 0.94 19.62
C GLU A 9 -1.37 0.10 20.06
N ALA A 10 -0.30 0.13 19.26
CA ALA A 10 0.95 -0.54 19.57
C ALA A 10 2.15 0.30 19.13
N ASP A 11 3.18 0.36 19.97
CA ASP A 11 4.46 1.01 19.70
C ASP A 11 5.59 -0.03 19.84
N VAL A 12 6.34 -0.27 18.76
CA VAL A 12 7.45 -1.24 18.68
C VAL A 12 8.76 -0.49 18.49
N ASN A 13 9.44 -0.17 19.60
CA ASN A 13 10.69 0.61 19.59
C ASN A 13 11.94 -0.24 19.90
N GLY A 14 11.76 -1.52 20.25
CA GLY A 14 12.84 -2.46 20.57
C GLY A 14 13.01 -3.51 19.47
N SER A 15 13.78 -4.55 19.78
CA SER A 15 13.97 -5.72 18.92
C SER A 15 12.92 -6.82 19.15
N GLY A 16 11.86 -6.52 19.91
CA GLY A 16 10.80 -7.49 20.19
C GLY A 16 9.75 -7.46 19.08
N ASP A 17 9.28 -8.63 18.70
CA ASP A 17 8.23 -8.75 17.68
C ASP A 17 6.85 -8.55 18.32
N LEU A 18 5.96 -7.91 17.56
CA LEU A 18 4.56 -7.76 17.89
C LEU A 18 3.75 -8.78 17.09
N GLU A 19 2.91 -9.56 17.77
CA GLU A 19 1.92 -10.38 17.09
C GLU A 19 0.53 -10.10 17.66
N ALA A 20 -0.35 -9.55 16.83
CA ALA A 20 -1.75 -9.28 17.17
C ALA A 20 -2.68 -10.09 16.27
N ARG A 21 -3.34 -11.10 16.87
CA ARG A 21 -4.24 -12.00 16.16
C ARG A 21 -5.70 -11.70 16.44
N GLY A 22 -6.54 -11.91 15.41
CA GLY A 22 -7.99 -11.80 15.55
C GLY A 22 -8.47 -10.39 15.91
N LEU A 23 -7.77 -9.36 15.43
CA LEU A 23 -8.20 -7.97 15.59
C LEU A 23 -9.62 -7.80 15.05
N ALA A 24 -10.45 -7.12 15.82
CA ALA A 24 -11.80 -6.72 15.43
C ALA A 24 -11.98 -5.28 15.91
N ALA A 25 -11.35 -4.34 15.20
CA ALA A 25 -11.24 -2.95 15.66
C ALA A 25 -11.73 -1.91 14.65
N ALA A 26 -12.29 -0.81 15.14
CA ALA A 26 -12.59 0.33 14.26
C ALA A 26 -11.30 1.02 13.79
N ARG A 27 -10.29 1.14 14.66
CA ARG A 27 -8.97 1.68 14.33
C ARG A 27 -7.86 0.78 14.87
N ALA A 28 -6.80 0.62 14.11
CA ALA A 28 -5.52 0.08 14.55
C ALA A 28 -4.41 1.08 14.21
N THR A 29 -3.67 1.53 15.23
CA THR A 29 -2.49 2.37 15.08
C THR A 29 -1.26 1.54 15.45
N LEU A 30 -0.31 1.44 14.54
CA LEU A 30 0.99 0.81 14.75
C LEU A 30 2.08 1.86 14.55
N ARG A 31 2.99 2.01 15.50
CA ARG A 31 4.25 2.74 15.32
C ARG A 31 5.42 1.80 15.48
N MET A 32 6.38 1.83 14.57
CA MET A 32 7.56 0.97 14.62
C MET A 32 8.83 1.74 14.27
N GLY A 33 9.61 2.11 15.30
CA GLY A 33 10.95 2.69 15.14
C GLY A 33 12.09 1.69 15.35
N GLY A 34 11.78 0.50 15.89
CA GLY A 34 12.75 -0.54 16.17
C GLY A 34 13.02 -1.49 14.98
N PRO A 35 13.95 -2.44 15.15
CA PRO A 35 14.17 -3.51 14.18
C PRO A 35 13.20 -4.70 14.34
N GLY A 36 12.33 -4.70 15.36
CA GLY A 36 11.35 -5.77 15.57
C GLY A 36 10.22 -5.74 14.53
N ASN A 37 9.66 -6.91 14.23
CA ASN A 37 8.61 -7.07 13.23
C ASN A 37 7.21 -7.00 13.84
N ALA A 38 6.20 -6.66 13.05
CA ALA A 38 4.80 -6.72 13.47
C ALA A 38 3.98 -7.61 12.54
N LYS A 39 3.29 -8.60 13.13
CA LYS A 39 2.29 -9.42 12.45
C LYS A 39 0.90 -9.08 12.95
N LEU A 40 0.03 -8.61 12.06
CA LEU A 40 -1.35 -8.25 12.36
C LEU A 40 -2.31 -9.13 11.56
N SER A 41 -3.38 -9.65 12.21
CA SER A 41 -4.43 -10.40 11.53
C SER A 41 -5.82 -10.12 12.09
N GLY A 42 -6.85 -10.31 11.28
CA GLY A 42 -8.25 -10.04 11.64
C GLY A 42 -8.93 -9.05 10.69
N LYS A 43 -9.80 -8.21 11.23
CA LYS A 43 -10.55 -7.19 10.50
C LYS A 43 -10.47 -5.84 11.22
N VAL A 44 -10.06 -4.82 10.50
CA VAL A 44 -10.02 -3.44 10.99
C VAL A 44 -10.63 -2.48 9.98
N ASP A 45 -11.33 -1.44 10.46
CA ASP A 45 -11.88 -0.43 9.55
C ASP A 45 -10.79 0.55 9.10
N GLU A 46 -9.92 1.00 9.99
CA GLU A 46 -8.81 1.90 9.66
C GLU A 46 -7.51 1.35 10.23
N LEU A 47 -6.50 1.13 9.38
CA LEU A 47 -5.12 0.89 9.80
C LEU A 47 -4.30 2.16 9.57
N ARG A 48 -3.58 2.61 10.59
CA ARG A 48 -2.54 3.62 10.49
C ARG A 48 -1.22 3.01 10.93
N ALA A 49 -0.25 2.93 10.03
CA ALA A 49 1.09 2.43 10.33
C ALA A 49 2.13 3.53 10.09
N ASP A 50 2.96 3.80 11.09
CA ASP A 50 4.09 4.72 11.04
C ASP A 50 5.37 3.92 11.28
N LEU A 51 6.18 3.73 10.24
CA LEU A 51 7.25 2.74 10.18
C LEU A 51 8.58 3.43 9.87
N ASP A 52 9.27 3.90 10.89
CA ASP A 52 10.56 4.58 10.80
C ASP A 52 11.76 3.66 11.07
N GLY A 53 11.51 2.45 11.57
CA GLY A 53 12.49 1.41 11.84
C GLY A 53 12.85 0.53 10.64
N SER A 54 13.65 -0.50 10.90
CA SER A 54 14.02 -1.51 9.88
C SER A 54 13.16 -2.77 9.93
N GLY A 55 12.22 -2.85 10.87
CA GLY A 55 11.30 -3.98 11.00
C GLY A 55 10.23 -4.02 9.92
N GLU A 56 9.68 -5.21 9.71
CA GLU A 56 8.69 -5.50 8.67
C GLU A 56 7.27 -5.52 9.25
N LEU A 57 6.30 -5.06 8.46
CA LEU A 57 4.87 -5.20 8.76
C LEU A 57 4.25 -6.31 7.91
N GLU A 58 3.90 -7.41 8.56
CA GLU A 58 3.14 -8.52 7.98
C GLU A 58 1.65 -8.41 8.35
N ALA A 59 0.83 -7.98 7.40
CA ALA A 59 -0.63 -7.96 7.51
C ALA A 59 -1.26 -8.82 6.40
N ASP A 60 -0.66 -9.99 6.15
CA ASP A 60 -1.04 -11.03 5.19
C ASP A 60 -2.35 -11.76 5.53
N HIS A 61 -2.88 -11.56 6.74
CA HIS A 61 -4.18 -12.08 7.18
C HIS A 61 -5.07 -10.99 7.79
N LEU A 62 -4.83 -9.72 7.42
CA LEU A 62 -5.59 -8.57 7.87
C LEU A 62 -6.47 -8.03 6.74
N THR A 63 -7.77 -8.00 6.98
CA THR A 63 -8.71 -7.26 6.14
C THR A 63 -8.88 -5.85 6.69
N VAL A 64 -8.53 -4.86 5.88
CA VAL A 64 -8.60 -3.44 6.22
C VAL A 64 -9.60 -2.72 5.31
N ARG A 65 -10.42 -1.79 5.81
CA ARG A 65 -11.21 -0.92 4.92
C ARG A 65 -10.36 0.22 4.35
N ASN A 66 -9.71 1.00 5.20
CA ASN A 66 -8.78 2.07 4.82
C ASN A 66 -7.41 1.85 5.46
N ALA A 67 -6.34 1.98 4.67
CA ALA A 67 -4.98 1.83 5.17
C ALA A 67 -4.19 3.11 4.92
N PHE A 68 -3.56 3.66 5.95
CA PHE A 68 -2.67 4.81 5.90
C PHE A 68 -1.29 4.36 6.35
N ILE A 69 -0.36 4.24 5.42
CA ILE A 69 1.01 3.77 5.68
C ILE A 69 1.97 4.93 5.45
N ASP A 70 2.76 5.27 6.46
CA ASP A 70 3.95 6.10 6.33
C ASP A 70 5.15 5.22 6.70
N SER A 71 6.06 5.00 5.75
CA SER A 71 7.26 4.20 5.98
C SER A 71 8.46 4.98 5.49
N SER A 72 9.45 5.16 6.37
CA SER A 72 10.71 5.85 6.06
C SER A 72 11.93 4.94 6.19
N GLY A 73 11.72 3.69 6.58
CA GLY A 73 12.76 2.69 6.79
C GLY A 73 13.05 1.80 5.57
N PRO A 74 14.01 0.88 5.71
CA PRO A 74 14.23 -0.19 4.75
C PRO A 74 13.24 -1.36 4.91
N GLY A 75 12.37 -1.34 5.93
CA GLY A 75 11.44 -2.43 6.23
C GLY A 75 10.30 -2.55 5.22
N ASP A 76 9.91 -3.79 4.94
CA ASP A 76 8.87 -4.12 3.99
C ASP A 76 7.48 -4.09 4.63
N VAL A 77 6.46 -3.81 3.80
CA VAL A 77 5.06 -3.78 4.21
C VAL A 77 4.24 -4.69 3.32
N THR A 78 3.53 -5.63 3.94
CA THR A 78 2.60 -6.53 3.25
C THR A 78 1.19 -6.34 3.78
N LEU A 79 0.23 -6.05 2.90
CA LEU A 79 -1.20 -5.94 3.19
C LEU A 79 -1.99 -6.92 2.31
N ASP A 80 -2.73 -7.84 2.92
CA ASP A 80 -3.51 -8.85 2.17
C ASP A 80 -4.71 -8.25 1.46
N LYS A 81 -5.61 -7.57 2.19
CA LYS A 81 -6.87 -7.09 1.62
C LYS A 81 -7.24 -5.71 2.12
N VAL A 82 -7.22 -4.72 1.21
CA VAL A 82 -7.71 -3.36 1.45
C VAL A 82 -8.99 -3.10 0.63
N GLN A 83 -10.09 -2.72 1.29
CA GLN A 83 -11.44 -2.70 0.69
C GLN A 83 -11.92 -1.33 0.17
N ASP A 84 -11.22 -0.23 0.45
CA ASP A 84 -11.65 1.08 -0.04
C ASP A 84 -10.46 1.92 -0.52
N THR A 85 -9.67 2.46 0.42
CA THR A 85 -8.57 3.37 0.07
C THR A 85 -7.30 3.04 0.85
N PRO A 86 -6.25 2.55 0.16
CA PRO A 86 -4.89 2.64 0.65
C PRO A 86 -4.25 3.97 0.25
N GLU A 87 -3.71 4.66 1.25
CA GLU A 87 -2.78 5.77 1.11
C GLU A 87 -1.43 5.35 1.68
N ALA A 88 -0.39 5.33 0.83
CA ALA A 88 0.95 4.95 1.22
C ALA A 88 1.95 6.04 0.86
N SER A 89 2.76 6.45 1.83
CA SER A 89 3.94 7.31 1.65
C SER A 89 5.17 6.50 2.04
N LEU A 90 6.03 6.21 1.07
CA LEU A 90 7.22 5.39 1.23
C LEU A 90 8.46 6.24 0.95
N HIS A 91 9.28 6.48 1.97
CA HIS A 91 10.49 7.29 1.92
C HIS A 91 11.70 6.43 2.29
N GLY A 92 12.06 5.49 1.44
CA GLY A 92 13.11 4.54 1.77
C GLY A 92 13.36 3.51 0.69
N SER A 93 14.02 2.42 1.09
CA SER A 93 14.30 1.27 0.22
C SER A 93 13.35 0.10 0.42
N GLY A 94 12.44 0.18 1.39
CA GLY A 94 11.47 -0.88 1.66
C GLY A 94 10.46 -1.05 0.52
N ASP A 95 9.98 -2.28 0.37
CA ASP A 95 8.97 -2.67 -0.59
C ASP A 95 7.57 -2.64 0.04
N LEU A 96 6.55 -2.39 -0.79
CA LEU A 96 5.15 -2.47 -0.39
C LEU A 96 4.42 -3.45 -1.31
N SER A 97 3.72 -4.42 -0.72
CA SER A 97 2.80 -5.31 -1.43
C SER A 97 1.39 -5.14 -0.86
N ALA A 98 0.42 -4.84 -1.72
CA ALA A 98 -0.98 -4.70 -1.30
C ALA A 98 -1.96 -5.24 -2.34
N ALA A 99 -2.93 -6.07 -1.91
CA ALA A 99 -4.11 -6.37 -2.72
C ALA A 99 -5.27 -5.45 -2.34
N VAL A 100 -5.88 -4.82 -3.35
CA VAL A 100 -6.84 -3.73 -3.19
C VAL A 100 -8.07 -3.97 -4.04
N GLU A 101 -9.23 -3.94 -3.39
CA GLU A 101 -10.55 -3.96 -4.02
C GLU A 101 -11.30 -2.74 -3.54
N GLY A 102 -11.22 -1.60 -4.24
CA GLY A 102 -11.70 -0.34 -3.65
C GLY A 102 -11.88 0.80 -4.65
N LYS A 103 -12.00 2.02 -4.13
CA LYS A 103 -12.22 3.21 -4.96
C LYS A 103 -10.92 3.81 -5.43
N ARG A 104 -9.94 3.94 -4.54
CA ARG A 104 -8.75 4.76 -4.82
C ARG A 104 -7.50 4.14 -4.22
N VAL A 105 -6.40 4.16 -4.98
CA VAL A 105 -5.04 3.98 -4.45
C VAL A 105 -4.31 5.31 -4.55
N ALA A 106 -3.75 5.79 -3.45
CA ALA A 106 -2.85 6.94 -3.42
C ALA A 106 -1.46 6.49 -2.97
N LEU A 107 -0.47 6.66 -3.82
CA LEU A 107 0.90 6.26 -3.56
C LEU A 107 1.85 7.43 -3.75
N LYS A 108 2.69 7.68 -2.75
CA LYS A 108 3.87 8.53 -2.86
C LYS A 108 5.07 7.69 -2.51
N MET A 109 6.08 7.69 -3.37
CA MET A 109 7.30 6.92 -3.12
C MET A 109 8.50 7.78 -3.47
N SER A 110 9.46 7.85 -2.56
CA SER A 110 10.76 8.46 -2.77
C SER A 110 11.86 7.49 -2.35
N GLY A 111 12.60 6.95 -3.32
CA GLY A 111 13.68 6.01 -3.05
C GLY A 111 13.77 4.87 -4.07
N PRO A 112 14.62 3.86 -3.81
CA PRO A 112 14.81 2.72 -4.70
C PRO A 112 13.80 1.57 -4.51
N GLY A 113 12.87 1.66 -3.56
CA GLY A 113 11.90 0.60 -3.24
C GLY A 113 10.96 0.23 -4.39
N LYS A 114 10.28 -0.91 -4.23
CA LYS A 114 9.29 -1.44 -5.16
C LYS A 114 7.92 -1.50 -4.53
N VAL A 115 6.92 -1.05 -5.28
CA VAL A 115 5.52 -1.19 -4.91
C VAL A 115 4.84 -2.16 -5.84
N ARG A 116 4.23 -3.20 -5.28
CA ARG A 116 3.36 -4.15 -5.97
C ARG A 116 1.93 -3.92 -5.52
N SER A 117 1.03 -3.71 -6.48
CA SER A 117 -0.39 -3.60 -6.20
C SER A 117 -1.20 -4.46 -7.16
N GLU A 118 -2.20 -5.15 -6.66
CA GLU A 118 -3.10 -5.99 -7.45
C GLU A 118 -4.55 -5.88 -6.99
N GLY A 119 -5.49 -6.34 -7.84
CA GLY A 119 -6.93 -6.27 -7.58
C GLY A 119 -7.65 -5.31 -8.52
N GLN A 120 -8.63 -4.56 -8.01
CA GLN A 120 -9.47 -3.66 -8.81
C GLN A 120 -9.73 -2.34 -8.08
N VAL A 121 -9.45 -1.22 -8.75
CA VAL A 121 -9.76 0.12 -8.23
C VAL A 121 -10.33 1.05 -9.28
N GLU A 122 -11.09 2.06 -8.86
CA GLU A 122 -11.59 3.09 -9.78
C GLU A 122 -10.46 4.03 -10.20
N ARG A 123 -9.65 4.49 -9.25
CA ARG A 123 -8.57 5.45 -9.51
C ARG A 123 -7.27 5.05 -8.85
N ILE A 124 -6.15 5.19 -9.58
CA ILE A 124 -4.82 5.22 -8.97
C ILE A 124 -4.19 6.59 -9.18
N SER A 125 -3.57 7.11 -8.12
CA SER A 125 -2.73 8.31 -8.12
C SER A 125 -1.37 7.91 -7.56
N ALA A 126 -0.33 7.91 -8.37
CA ALA A 126 1.02 7.54 -7.96
C ALA A 126 2.03 8.63 -8.30
N ASP A 127 2.74 9.14 -7.29
CA ASP A 127 3.88 10.04 -7.44
C ASP A 127 5.14 9.29 -7.00
N LEU A 128 5.99 8.95 -7.96
CA LEU A 128 7.25 8.26 -7.71
C LEU A 128 8.41 9.23 -7.99
N SER A 129 9.30 9.42 -7.03
CA SER A 129 10.56 10.14 -7.18
C SER A 129 11.76 9.23 -6.86
N GLY A 130 12.79 9.25 -7.71
CA GLY A 130 13.98 8.42 -7.54
C GLY A 130 14.03 7.23 -8.51
N SER A 131 14.63 6.12 -8.07
CA SER A 131 14.93 4.95 -8.89
C SER A 131 14.00 3.76 -8.68
N GLY A 132 13.03 3.87 -7.77
CA GLY A 132 12.11 2.79 -7.45
C GLY A 132 11.10 2.48 -8.55
N SER A 133 10.28 1.46 -8.31
CA SER A 133 9.36 0.95 -9.31
C SER A 133 7.95 0.65 -8.80
N LEU A 134 6.94 0.92 -9.61
CA LEU A 134 5.56 0.50 -9.38
C LEU A 134 5.19 -0.64 -10.35
N GLU A 135 4.83 -1.80 -9.80
CA GLU A 135 4.35 -2.98 -10.51
C GLU A 135 2.87 -3.23 -10.18
N ALA A 136 1.98 -2.60 -10.94
CA ALA A 136 0.52 -2.71 -10.81
C ALA A 136 -0.13 -3.31 -12.07
N ARG A 137 0.53 -4.28 -12.72
CA ARG A 137 0.01 -4.95 -13.94
C ARG A 137 -1.22 -5.81 -13.67
N ARG A 138 -1.35 -6.31 -12.43
CA ARG A 138 -2.49 -7.08 -11.94
C ARG A 138 -3.55 -6.21 -11.26
N LEU A 139 -3.35 -4.89 -11.25
CA LEU A 139 -4.32 -3.94 -10.74
C LEU A 139 -5.15 -3.42 -11.91
N THR A 140 -6.43 -3.74 -11.91
CA THR A 140 -7.41 -3.29 -12.89
C THR A 140 -7.88 -1.90 -12.49
N VAL A 141 -7.57 -0.86 -13.28
CA VAL A 141 -7.85 0.53 -12.89
C VAL A 141 -8.74 1.24 -13.91
N ARG A 142 -9.76 2.01 -13.50
CA ARG A 142 -10.56 2.81 -14.46
C ARG A 142 -9.87 4.11 -14.87
N GLN A 143 -9.21 4.80 -13.94
CA GLN A 143 -8.49 6.05 -14.19
C GLN A 143 -7.11 6.05 -13.52
N SER A 144 -6.07 6.43 -14.26
CA SER A 144 -4.70 6.42 -13.74
C SER A 144 -4.02 7.78 -13.88
N ASP A 145 -3.54 8.32 -12.76
CA ASP A 145 -2.61 9.45 -12.73
C ASP A 145 -1.28 8.95 -12.14
N VAL A 146 -0.25 8.86 -12.97
CA VAL A 146 1.05 8.31 -12.58
C VAL A 146 2.15 9.26 -13.03
N ASN A 147 2.88 9.80 -12.06
CA ASN A 147 3.98 10.72 -12.26
C ASN A 147 5.26 10.05 -11.76
N VAL A 148 6.25 9.91 -12.65
CA VAL A 148 7.56 9.34 -12.31
C VAL A 148 8.63 10.40 -12.56
N ARG A 149 9.42 10.72 -11.54
CA ARG A 149 10.52 11.68 -11.59
C ARG A 149 11.82 10.97 -11.24
N GLY A 150 12.76 10.92 -12.18
CA GLY A 150 14.03 10.21 -12.01
C GLY A 150 14.10 8.92 -12.83
N PRO A 151 15.08 8.04 -12.56
CA PRO A 151 15.32 6.84 -13.38
C PRO A 151 14.35 5.66 -13.13
N GLY A 152 13.37 5.81 -12.22
CA GLY A 152 12.39 4.78 -11.89
C GLY A 152 11.42 4.41 -13.03
N SER A 153 10.50 3.48 -12.75
CA SER A 153 9.50 3.03 -13.72
C SER A 153 8.15 2.69 -13.09
N ALA A 154 7.05 2.85 -13.83
CA ALA A 154 5.73 2.47 -13.36
C ALA A 154 4.97 1.67 -14.42
N ARG A 155 4.32 0.58 -14.01
CA ARG A 155 3.50 -0.24 -14.90
C ARG A 155 2.13 -0.44 -14.26
N VAL A 156 1.09 0.01 -14.94
CA VAL A 156 -0.30 -0.05 -14.49
C VAL A 156 -1.16 -0.63 -15.61
N ASN A 157 -2.24 -1.34 -15.29
CA ASN A 157 -3.17 -1.87 -16.28
C ASN A 157 -4.52 -1.10 -16.25
N PRO A 158 -4.66 0.00 -17.03
CA PRO A 158 -5.91 0.72 -17.11
C PRO A 158 -6.95 -0.03 -17.97
N VAL A 159 -8.20 -0.06 -17.52
CA VAL A 159 -9.35 -0.54 -18.29
C VAL A 159 -9.79 0.56 -19.24
N ARG A 160 -9.52 0.40 -20.54
CA ARG A 160 -10.16 1.25 -21.57
C ARG A 160 -11.65 0.95 -21.64
N LYS A 161 -12.48 1.99 -21.69
CA LYS A 161 -13.89 1.90 -22.06
C LYS A 161 -14.09 2.42 -23.49
N GLU A 162 -13.35 1.87 -24.45
CA GLU A 162 -13.63 2.08 -25.88
C GLU A 162 -13.32 0.80 -26.67
N SER A 163 -14.36 0.20 -27.23
CA SER A 163 -14.35 -0.85 -28.27
C SER A 163 -13.31 -1.99 -28.13
N GLY A 164 -13.59 -2.96 -27.24
CA GLY A 164 -13.30 -4.38 -27.51
C GLY A 164 -11.87 -4.93 -27.36
N ARG A 165 -10.87 -4.17 -26.92
CA ARG A 165 -9.53 -4.73 -26.58
C ARG A 165 -8.91 -4.10 -25.33
N ALA A 166 -8.53 -4.92 -24.37
CA ALA A 166 -7.71 -4.50 -23.23
C ALA A 166 -6.25 -4.39 -23.67
N GLU A 167 -5.67 -3.19 -23.64
CA GLU A 167 -4.24 -2.97 -23.89
C GLU A 167 -3.55 -2.59 -22.57
N VAL A 168 -2.47 -3.30 -22.25
CA VAL A 168 -1.59 -2.95 -21.12
C VAL A 168 -0.79 -1.72 -21.51
N VAL A 169 -1.09 -0.57 -20.90
CA VAL A 169 -0.34 0.67 -21.11
C VAL A 169 0.86 0.69 -20.16
N ALA A 170 2.06 0.39 -20.68
CA ALA A 170 3.29 0.60 -19.93
C ALA A 170 3.64 2.10 -19.93
N VAL A 171 3.60 2.74 -18.76
CA VAL A 171 4.01 4.15 -18.61
C VAL A 171 5.49 4.19 -18.25
N GLU A 172 6.36 4.25 -19.25
CA GLU A 172 7.78 4.02 -19.01
C GLU A 172 8.50 5.18 -18.31
N ARG A 173 8.18 6.46 -18.59
CA ARG A 173 8.93 7.60 -18.00
C ARG A 173 8.18 8.89 -17.70
N SER A 174 6.99 9.10 -18.27
CA SER A 174 6.09 10.20 -17.92
C SER A 174 4.85 10.05 -18.79
N GLY A 175 3.70 9.80 -18.18
CA GLY A 175 2.47 9.60 -18.93
C GLY A 175 1.28 9.91 -18.05
N ARG A 176 0.75 11.12 -18.18
CA ARG A 176 -0.57 11.44 -17.64
C ARG A 176 -1.61 10.83 -18.58
N LEU A 177 -2.05 9.61 -18.29
CA LEU A 177 -3.14 8.98 -19.04
C LEU A 177 -4.47 9.41 -18.45
N LEU A 178 -4.98 10.57 -18.89
CA LEU A 178 -6.37 10.93 -18.66
C LEU A 178 -7.23 10.03 -19.54
N VAL A 179 -7.87 9.04 -18.92
CA VAL A 179 -8.98 8.32 -19.54
C VAL A 179 -10.22 9.17 -19.26
N GLU A 180 -10.69 9.89 -20.26
CA GLU A 180 -12.07 10.41 -20.28
C GLU A 180 -13.05 9.29 -20.66
#